data_AF-A0A372G3A8-F1
#
_entry.id   AF-A0A372G3A8-F1
#
_cell.length_a   1.000
_cell.length_b   1.000
_cell.length_c   1.000
_cell.angle_alpha   90.00
_cell.angle_beta   90.00
_cell.angle_gamma   90.00
#
_symmetry.space_group_name_H-M   'P 1'
#
loop_
_entity.id
_entity.type
_entity.pdbx_description
1 polymer ?
#
loop_
_entity_poly.entity_id
_entity_poly.type
_entity_poly.pdbx_seq_one_letter_code
_entity_poly.pdbx_strand_id
1 'polypeptide(L)'
;MARYTKPELREQIKAEIMASDRGGRPGQWSARKSQLLTKEYERRGGGFLGPKDSRQRSLERWGAEKWQTSTGSTRARKDGETARYLPKKAWEKLSDEQKRDTDTKKRRASRTGRQFVANTDPAKRARKETTSPRGRSATSAERLTELTVPEASRLVRDLDKNQLRTALRRERGGKARKTLLQRLQSELDRR
;
A
#
# COMPACT_ATOMS: atom_id res chain seq x y z
N MET A 1 4.45 -12.54 11.21
CA MET A 1 3.97 -12.05 12.53
C MET A 1 5.19 -11.94 13.42
N ALA A 2 5.52 -10.73 13.88
CA ALA A 2 6.66 -10.53 14.76
C ALA A 2 6.44 -11.29 16.08
N ARG A 3 7.48 -12.00 16.56
CA ARG A 3 7.46 -12.63 17.88
C ARG A 3 7.77 -11.57 18.93
N TYR A 4 7.18 -11.65 20.11
CA TYR A 4 7.41 -10.70 21.20
C TYR A 4 8.61 -11.16 22.05
N THR A 5 9.44 -10.24 22.53
CA THR A 5 10.55 -10.59 23.44
C THR A 5 10.05 -11.03 24.82
N LYS A 6 8.91 -10.50 25.28
CA LYS A 6 8.31 -10.77 26.59
C LYS A 6 6.80 -11.00 26.46
N PRO A 7 6.35 -12.17 25.97
CA PRO A 7 4.94 -12.41 25.69
C PRO A 7 4.04 -12.32 26.94
N GLU A 8 4.54 -12.74 28.10
CA GLU A 8 3.81 -12.71 29.38
C GLU A 8 3.53 -11.27 29.82
N LEU A 9 4.54 -10.39 29.73
CA LEU A 9 4.41 -8.96 30.01
C LEU A 9 3.33 -8.33 29.13
N ARG A 10 3.29 -8.70 27.85
CA ARG A 10 2.28 -8.19 26.92
C ARG A 10 0.87 -8.60 27.32
N GLU A 11 0.65 -9.86 27.70
CA GLU A 11 -0.68 -10.32 28.11
C GLU A 11 -1.13 -9.70 29.43
N GLN A 12 -0.20 -9.49 30.39
CA GLN A 12 -0.49 -8.74 31.61
C GLN A 12 -0.96 -7.31 31.29
N ILE A 13 -0.19 -6.56 30.50
CA ILE A 13 -0.56 -5.18 30.11
C ILE A 13 -1.89 -5.16 29.35
N LYS A 14 -2.13 -6.15 28.50
CA LYS A 14 -3.37 -6.27 27.75
C LYS A 14 -4.57 -6.46 28.68
N ALA A 15 -4.46 -7.31 29.70
CA ALA A 15 -5.49 -7.50 30.71
C ALA A 15 -5.75 -6.22 31.52
N GLU A 16 -4.69 -5.55 31.99
CA GLU A 16 -4.78 -4.26 32.71
C GLU A 16 -5.52 -3.20 31.87
N ILE A 17 -5.14 -3.04 30.60
CA ILE A 17 -5.75 -2.06 29.69
C ILE A 17 -7.20 -2.43 29.38
N MET A 18 -7.49 -3.73 29.18
CA MET A 18 -8.83 -4.20 28.89
C MET A 18 -9.78 -3.91 30.05
N ALA A 19 -9.36 -4.16 31.29
CA ALA A 19 -10.13 -3.87 32.50
C ALA A 19 -10.29 -2.35 32.75
N SER A 20 -9.32 -1.53 32.33
CA SER A 20 -9.41 -0.08 32.49
C SER A 20 -10.43 0.58 31.55
N ASP A 21 -10.85 1.79 31.91
CA ASP A 21 -11.61 2.74 31.08
C ASP A 21 -10.72 3.53 30.08
N ARG A 22 -9.40 3.30 30.11
CA ARG A 22 -8.45 3.98 29.23
C ARG A 22 -8.58 3.48 27.80
N GLY A 23 -8.89 4.40 26.88
CA GLY A 23 -8.99 4.10 25.45
C GLY A 23 -10.29 3.40 25.05
N GLY A 24 -11.33 3.44 25.89
CA GLY A 24 -12.65 2.90 25.59
C GLY A 24 -13.28 2.24 26.82
N ARG A 25 -14.48 1.68 26.66
CA ARG A 25 -15.21 1.07 27.78
C ARG A 25 -14.42 -0.08 28.43
N PRO A 26 -14.48 -0.24 29.76
CA PRO A 26 -13.96 -1.41 30.46
C PRO A 26 -14.47 -2.72 29.84
N GLY A 27 -13.63 -3.76 29.83
CA GLY A 27 -13.94 -5.08 29.29
C GLY A 27 -13.90 -5.20 27.76
N GLN A 28 -13.78 -4.07 27.03
CA GLN A 28 -13.76 -4.08 25.56
C GLN A 28 -12.37 -3.85 24.97
N TRP A 29 -12.10 -4.48 23.83
CA TRP A 29 -10.89 -4.24 23.05
C TRP A 29 -11.16 -3.25 21.92
N SER A 30 -10.45 -2.11 21.94
CA SER A 30 -10.59 -1.05 20.94
C SER A 30 -9.25 -0.79 20.22
N ALA A 31 -9.30 -0.13 19.06
CA ALA A 31 -8.10 0.33 18.37
C ALA A 31 -7.22 1.24 19.25
N ARG A 32 -7.84 2.09 20.09
CA ARG A 32 -7.12 2.97 21.00
C ARG A 32 -6.43 2.20 22.13
N LYS A 33 -7.10 1.19 22.69
CA LYS A 33 -6.49 0.26 23.67
C LYS A 33 -5.30 -0.50 23.07
N SER A 34 -5.41 -0.95 21.82
CA SER A 34 -4.28 -1.57 21.12
C SER A 34 -3.09 -0.63 20.96
N GLN A 35 -3.32 0.67 20.69
CA GLN A 35 -2.23 1.66 20.64
C GLN A 35 -1.58 1.86 22.01
N LEU A 36 -2.38 1.89 23.08
CA LEU A 36 -1.88 2.01 24.45
C LEU A 36 -1.05 0.79 24.84
N LEU A 37 -1.51 -0.43 24.52
CA LEU A 37 -0.77 -1.67 24.77
C LEU A 37 0.62 -1.62 24.14
N THR A 38 0.72 -1.23 22.86
CA THR A 38 2.03 -1.15 22.19
C THR A 38 2.97 -0.19 22.91
N LYS A 39 2.51 1.03 23.23
CA LYS A 39 3.33 2.03 23.93
C LYS A 39 3.75 1.56 25.32
N GLU A 40 2.82 0.96 26.05
CA GLU A 40 3.08 0.48 27.41
C GLU A 40 4.03 -0.71 27.42
N TYR A 41 3.87 -1.62 26.47
CA TYR A 41 4.75 -2.77 26.29
C TYR A 41 6.18 -2.33 26.00
N GLU A 42 6.37 -1.39 25.07
CA GLU A 42 7.69 -0.79 24.80
C GLU A 42 8.25 -0.07 26.04
N ARG A 43 7.42 0.70 26.74
CA ARG A 43 7.79 1.42 27.97
C ARG A 43 8.25 0.49 29.09
N ARG A 44 7.62 -0.68 29.25
CA ARG A 44 8.01 -1.70 30.24
C ARG A 44 9.14 -2.62 29.74
N GLY A 45 9.87 -2.21 28.70
CA GLY A 45 11.03 -2.93 28.17
C GLY A 45 10.66 -4.18 27.37
N GLY A 46 9.45 -4.22 26.83
CA GLY A 46 9.04 -5.18 25.82
C GLY A 46 9.52 -4.77 24.43
N GLY A 47 9.85 -5.76 23.60
CA GLY A 47 10.35 -5.56 22.25
C GLY A 47 9.79 -6.58 21.27
N PHE A 48 10.23 -6.47 20.03
CA PHE A 48 9.82 -7.31 18.91
C PHE A 48 11.03 -8.03 18.33
N LEU A 49 10.87 -9.33 18.08
CA LEU A 49 11.88 -10.20 17.50
C LEU A 49 11.70 -10.34 15.99
N GLY A 50 12.84 -10.33 15.30
CA GLY A 50 12.93 -10.52 13.87
C GLY A 50 12.58 -9.28 13.04
N PRO A 51 12.86 -9.32 11.72
CA PRO A 51 12.54 -8.21 10.83
C PRO A 51 11.03 -8.07 10.64
N LYS A 52 10.58 -6.84 10.34
CA LYS A 52 9.19 -6.56 9.96
C LYS A 52 8.80 -7.38 8.73
N ASP A 53 7.66 -8.07 8.81
CA ASP A 53 7.12 -8.83 7.68
C ASP A 53 6.60 -7.90 6.57
N SER A 54 6.24 -8.47 5.42
CA SER A 54 5.79 -7.70 4.25
C SER A 54 4.53 -6.85 4.53
N ARG A 55 3.63 -7.34 5.39
CA ARG A 55 2.40 -6.63 5.77
C ARG A 55 2.73 -5.46 6.69
N GLN A 56 3.56 -5.68 7.70
CA GLN A 56 4.03 -4.63 8.62
C GLN A 56 4.76 -3.51 7.87
N ARG A 57 5.69 -3.86 6.97
CA ARG A 57 6.37 -2.88 6.11
C ARG A 57 5.39 -2.12 5.21
N SER A 58 4.31 -2.76 4.77
CA SER A 58 3.27 -2.10 3.98
C SER A 58 2.45 -1.11 4.78
N LEU A 59 2.12 -1.45 6.03
CA LEU A 59 1.41 -0.55 6.95
C LEU A 59 2.25 0.65 7.33
N GLU A 60 3.54 0.44 7.58
CA GLU A 60 4.50 1.51 7.88
C GLU A 60 4.58 2.51 6.71
N ARG A 61 4.75 2.02 5.48
CA ARG A 61 4.71 2.88 4.29
C ARG A 61 3.37 3.61 4.16
N TRP A 62 2.26 2.89 4.31
CA TRP A 62 0.92 3.47 4.21
C TRP A 62 0.69 4.57 5.24
N GLY A 63 1.17 4.40 6.48
CA GLY A 63 1.07 5.38 7.56
C GLY A 63 2.03 6.57 7.40
N ALA A 64 3.17 6.39 6.74
CA ALA A 64 4.12 7.46 6.44
C ALA A 64 3.70 8.35 5.26
N GLU A 65 2.68 7.96 4.49
CA GLU A 65 2.15 8.78 3.40
C GLU A 65 1.52 10.07 3.94
N LYS A 66 1.72 11.17 3.22
CA LYS A 66 1.05 12.45 3.51
C LYS A 66 -0.37 12.42 2.94
N TRP A 67 -1.31 11.93 3.73
CA TRP A 67 -2.73 11.89 3.33
C TRP A 67 -3.38 13.27 3.47
N GLN A 68 -4.13 13.69 2.45
CA GLN A 68 -4.77 15.00 2.41
C GLN A 68 -5.97 15.05 1.43
N THR A 69 -6.78 16.09 1.55
CA THR A 69 -7.77 16.49 0.54
C THR A 69 -7.09 17.13 -0.68
N SER A 70 -7.85 17.41 -1.74
CA SER A 70 -7.38 18.13 -2.92
C SER A 70 -6.78 19.51 -2.59
N THR A 71 -7.26 20.15 -1.51
CA THR A 71 -6.78 21.46 -1.02
C THR A 71 -5.63 21.35 -0.02
N GLY A 72 -5.12 20.15 0.27
CA GLY A 72 -4.05 19.95 1.25
C GLY A 72 -4.50 19.86 2.70
N SER A 73 -5.81 19.90 2.98
CA SER A 73 -6.34 19.75 4.33
C SER A 73 -6.27 18.29 4.82
N THR A 74 -5.99 18.09 6.11
CA THR A 74 -6.09 16.78 6.78
C THR A 74 -7.53 16.47 7.23
N ARG A 75 -8.41 17.48 7.26
CA ARG A 75 -9.82 17.32 7.62
C ARG A 75 -10.67 17.11 6.38
N ALA A 76 -10.99 15.86 6.09
CA ALA A 76 -11.79 15.49 4.91
C ALA A 76 -13.30 15.66 5.11
N ARG A 77 -13.82 15.52 6.33
CA ARG A 77 -15.26 15.63 6.61
C ARG A 77 -15.59 17.03 7.11
N LYS A 78 -16.58 17.67 6.50
CA LYS A 78 -17.10 18.99 6.88
C LYS A 78 -18.55 19.13 6.40
N ASP A 79 -19.43 19.67 7.22
CA ASP A 79 -20.80 20.08 6.83
C ASP A 79 -21.62 18.97 6.13
N GLY A 80 -21.59 17.74 6.67
CA GLY A 80 -22.30 16.58 6.09
C GLY A 80 -21.63 15.98 4.85
N GLU A 81 -20.60 16.62 4.31
CA GLU A 81 -19.83 16.15 3.17
C GLU A 81 -18.52 15.52 3.59
N THR A 82 -17.99 14.68 2.71
CA THR A 82 -16.65 14.13 2.81
C THR A 82 -15.92 14.41 1.50
N ALA A 83 -14.83 15.16 1.58
CA ALA A 83 -13.88 15.32 0.49
C ALA A 83 -13.15 14.00 0.23
N ARG A 84 -12.62 13.85 -0.99
CA ARG A 84 -11.75 12.72 -1.33
C ARG A 84 -10.44 12.85 -0.55
N TYR A 85 -9.99 11.72 -0.01
CA TYR A 85 -8.75 11.64 0.76
C TYR A 85 -7.77 10.70 0.05
N LEU A 86 -6.64 11.25 -0.41
CA LEU A 86 -5.60 10.53 -1.14
C LEU A 86 -4.21 10.95 -0.65
N PRO A 87 -3.16 10.15 -0.90
CA PRO A 87 -1.79 10.59 -0.68
C PRO A 87 -1.47 11.82 -1.53
N LYS A 88 -0.71 12.78 -0.99
CA LYS A 88 -0.26 13.99 -1.69
C LYS A 88 0.33 13.69 -3.07
N LYS A 89 1.21 12.68 -3.15
CA LYS A 89 1.82 12.24 -4.42
C LYS A 89 0.81 11.76 -5.46
N ALA A 90 -0.33 11.20 -5.03
CA ALA A 90 -1.37 10.77 -5.94
C ALA A 90 -2.12 11.97 -6.51
N TRP A 91 -2.33 13.02 -5.70
CA TRP A 91 -2.90 14.28 -6.18
C TRP A 91 -2.00 14.97 -7.21
N GLU A 92 -0.68 14.99 -6.99
CA GLU A 92 0.30 15.60 -7.90
C GLU A 92 0.31 14.97 -9.31
N LYS A 93 -0.11 13.71 -9.42
CA LYS A 93 -0.21 12.99 -10.70
C LYS A 93 -1.52 13.22 -11.47
N LEU A 94 -2.50 13.88 -10.87
CA LEU A 94 -3.80 14.12 -11.49
C LEU A 94 -3.84 15.51 -12.12
N SER A 95 -4.48 15.63 -13.29
CA SER A 95 -4.85 16.94 -13.82
C SER A 95 -5.90 17.58 -12.92
N ASP A 96 -6.03 18.91 -12.95
CA ASP A 96 -6.99 19.60 -12.08
C ASP A 96 -8.44 19.18 -12.33
N GLU A 97 -8.78 18.84 -13.56
CA GLU A 97 -10.06 18.23 -13.91
C GLU A 97 -10.25 16.87 -13.22
N GLN A 98 -9.28 15.96 -13.33
CA GLN A 98 -9.33 14.66 -12.67
C GLN A 98 -9.40 14.78 -11.15
N LYS A 99 -8.74 15.81 -10.57
CA LYS A 99 -8.83 16.10 -9.14
C LYS A 99 -10.24 16.49 -8.74
N ARG A 100 -10.84 17.43 -9.49
CA ARG A 100 -12.21 17.90 -9.27
C ARG A 100 -13.24 16.77 -9.42
N ASP A 101 -13.09 15.92 -10.44
CA ASP A 101 -14.02 14.83 -10.69
C ASP A 101 -14.06 13.81 -9.56
N THR A 102 -12.88 13.38 -9.10
CA THR A 102 -12.81 12.37 -8.03
C THR A 102 -13.28 12.90 -6.68
N ASP A 103 -13.06 14.19 -6.42
CA ASP A 103 -13.53 14.88 -5.22
C ASP A 103 -15.04 15.09 -5.25
N THR A 104 -15.56 15.62 -6.36
CA THR A 104 -17.00 15.82 -6.58
C THR A 104 -17.77 14.52 -6.47
N LYS A 105 -17.26 13.44 -7.07
CA LYS A 105 -17.84 12.10 -6.93
C LYS A 105 -17.94 11.66 -5.46
N LYS A 106 -16.91 11.95 -4.64
CA LYS A 106 -16.90 11.59 -3.22
C LYS A 106 -17.89 12.43 -2.42
N ARG A 107 -17.89 13.75 -2.65
CA ARG A 107 -18.78 14.70 -1.97
C ARG A 107 -20.25 14.39 -2.25
N ARG A 108 -20.63 14.27 -3.52
CA ARG A 108 -22.01 13.96 -3.93
C ARG A 108 -22.54 12.71 -3.26
N ALA A 109 -21.79 11.61 -3.32
CA ALA A 109 -22.22 10.36 -2.70
C ALA A 109 -22.17 10.40 -1.16
N SER A 110 -21.29 11.21 -0.56
CA SER A 110 -21.29 11.39 0.90
C SER A 110 -22.55 12.10 1.42
N ARG A 111 -23.14 13.03 0.64
CA ARG A 111 -24.40 13.70 0.98
C ARG A 111 -25.57 12.71 1.04
N THR A 112 -25.54 11.67 0.22
CA THR A 112 -26.56 10.60 0.22
C THR A 112 -26.28 9.50 1.26
N GLY A 113 -25.45 9.78 2.27
CA GLY A 113 -25.08 8.82 3.32
C GLY A 113 -24.10 7.71 2.88
N ARG A 114 -23.65 7.67 1.62
CA ARG A 114 -22.74 6.62 1.15
C ARG A 114 -21.31 6.87 1.63
N GLN A 115 -20.92 6.16 2.68
CA GLN A 115 -19.59 6.25 3.28
C GLN A 115 -18.48 5.73 2.36
N PHE A 116 -18.74 4.69 1.57
CA PHE A 116 -17.77 4.09 0.65
C PHE A 116 -18.08 4.45 -0.80
N VAL A 117 -17.13 5.11 -1.45
CA VAL A 117 -17.27 5.60 -2.83
C VAL A 117 -15.97 5.30 -3.55
N ALA A 118 -16.03 4.52 -4.63
CA ALA A 118 -14.84 4.22 -5.42
C ALA A 118 -14.16 5.49 -5.95
N ASN A 119 -12.84 5.44 -6.06
CA ASN A 119 -12.07 6.46 -6.79
C ASN A 119 -12.45 6.43 -8.27
N THR A 120 -12.31 7.55 -8.97
CA THR A 120 -12.29 7.53 -10.44
C THR A 120 -11.07 6.74 -10.93
N ASP A 121 -11.09 6.26 -12.17
CA ASP A 121 -9.99 5.45 -12.69
C ASP A 121 -8.63 6.15 -12.68
N PRO A 122 -8.51 7.44 -13.07
CA PRO A 122 -7.26 8.19 -12.92
C PRO A 122 -6.77 8.21 -11.46
N ALA A 123 -7.65 8.52 -10.50
CA ALA A 123 -7.29 8.57 -9.08
C ALA A 123 -6.94 7.18 -8.51
N LYS A 124 -7.57 6.12 -9.01
CA LYS A 124 -7.24 4.73 -8.67
C LYS A 124 -5.86 4.35 -9.19
N ARG A 125 -5.52 4.70 -10.43
CA ARG A 125 -4.19 4.49 -11.03
C ARG A 125 -3.11 5.28 -10.30
N ALA A 126 -3.31 6.59 -10.11
CA ALA A 126 -2.38 7.46 -9.40
C ALA A 126 -2.05 6.92 -8.00
N ARG A 127 -3.08 6.52 -7.22
CA ARG A 127 -2.86 5.91 -5.90
C ARG A 127 -2.10 4.58 -5.99
N LYS A 128 -2.44 3.72 -6.95
CA LYS A 128 -1.77 2.42 -7.12
C LYS A 128 -0.29 2.61 -7.42
N GLU A 129 0.05 3.57 -8.27
CA GLU A 129 1.42 3.90 -8.62
C GLU A 129 2.20 4.49 -7.45
N THR A 130 1.59 5.36 -6.63
CA THR A 130 2.32 6.01 -5.54
C THR A 130 2.48 5.13 -4.31
N THR A 131 1.50 4.26 -4.03
CA THR A 131 1.46 3.45 -2.80
C THR A 131 2.00 2.03 -2.99
N SER A 132 2.13 1.54 -4.23
CA SER A 132 2.74 0.23 -4.46
C SER A 132 4.25 0.28 -4.18
N PRO A 133 4.83 -0.72 -3.49
CA PRO A 133 6.29 -0.92 -3.46
C PRO A 133 6.87 -1.12 -4.86
N ARG A 134 6.02 -1.60 -5.79
CA ARG A 134 6.29 -1.73 -7.22
C ARG A 134 6.08 -0.41 -7.99
N GLY A 135 5.86 0.70 -7.29
CA GLY A 135 5.51 2.00 -7.84
C GLY A 135 6.69 2.88 -8.25
N ARG A 136 7.93 2.42 -8.01
CA ARG A 136 9.16 3.06 -8.53
C ARG A 136 9.71 2.42 -9.80
N SER A 137 9.03 1.43 -10.34
CA SER A 137 9.32 0.92 -11.67
C SER A 137 8.03 0.30 -12.17
N ALA A 138 7.45 0.78 -13.27
CA ALA A 138 6.78 -0.15 -14.19
C ALA A 138 7.71 -1.36 -14.23
N THR A 139 7.24 -2.51 -13.71
CA THR A 139 8.16 -3.63 -13.42
C THR A 139 9.05 -3.80 -14.64
N SER A 140 10.34 -4.09 -14.52
CA SER A 140 11.17 -4.18 -15.72
C SER A 140 10.50 -5.09 -16.78
N ALA A 141 9.77 -6.12 -16.32
CA ALA A 141 8.80 -6.92 -17.05
C ALA A 141 7.68 -6.16 -17.83
N GLU A 142 7.05 -5.14 -17.26
CA GLU A 142 6.11 -4.22 -17.94
C GLU A 142 6.80 -3.39 -19.02
N ARG A 143 8.00 -2.84 -18.74
CA ARG A 143 8.77 -2.10 -19.76
C ARG A 143 9.15 -3.00 -20.94
N LEU A 144 9.48 -4.28 -20.68
CA LEU A 144 9.77 -5.25 -21.75
C LEU A 144 8.62 -5.41 -22.75
N THR A 145 7.37 -5.26 -22.31
CA THR A 145 6.18 -5.38 -23.17
C THR A 145 6.02 -4.21 -24.15
N GLU A 146 6.51 -3.03 -23.78
CA GLU A 146 6.40 -1.80 -24.57
C GLU A 146 7.57 -1.66 -25.57
N LEU A 147 8.72 -2.27 -25.28
CA LEU A 147 9.94 -2.20 -26.08
C LEU A 147 9.95 -3.16 -27.28
N THR A 148 10.82 -2.87 -28.25
CA THR A 148 11.15 -3.81 -29.34
C THR A 148 11.91 -5.02 -28.81
N VAL A 149 11.92 -6.13 -29.56
CA VAL A 149 12.63 -7.36 -29.15
C VAL A 149 14.12 -7.13 -28.86
N PRO A 150 14.88 -6.35 -29.67
CA PRO A 150 16.28 -6.07 -29.39
C PRO A 150 16.51 -5.29 -28.09
N GLU A 151 15.71 -4.25 -27.84
CA GLU A 151 15.81 -3.42 -26.63
C GLU A 151 15.40 -4.20 -25.39
N ALA A 152 14.30 -4.95 -25.48
CA ALA A 152 13.84 -5.85 -24.42
C ALA A 152 14.93 -6.87 -24.07
N SER A 153 15.58 -7.46 -25.07
CA SER A 153 16.62 -8.49 -24.87
C SER A 153 17.85 -8.00 -24.11
N ARG A 154 18.20 -6.70 -24.21
CA ARG A 154 19.29 -6.10 -23.43
C ARG A 154 18.95 -6.06 -21.94
N LEU A 155 17.73 -5.65 -21.61
CA LEU A 155 17.25 -5.50 -20.24
C LEU A 155 17.00 -6.85 -19.54
N VAL A 156 16.80 -7.94 -20.29
CA VAL A 156 16.60 -9.28 -19.70
C VAL A 156 17.78 -9.69 -18.81
N ARG A 157 19.00 -9.29 -19.17
CA ARG A 157 20.23 -9.64 -18.41
C ARG A 157 20.27 -9.03 -17.01
N ASP A 158 19.55 -7.94 -16.78
CA ASP A 158 19.58 -7.23 -15.51
C ASP A 158 18.44 -7.67 -14.57
N LEU A 159 17.60 -8.62 -15.00
CA LEU A 159 16.42 -9.06 -14.24
C LEU A 159 16.76 -10.13 -13.21
N ASP A 160 16.18 -10.02 -12.00
CA ASP A 160 16.24 -11.09 -11.00
C ASP A 160 15.30 -12.28 -11.32
N LYS A 161 15.46 -13.44 -10.64
CA LYS A 161 14.66 -14.65 -10.92
C LYS A 161 13.16 -14.42 -10.82
N ASN A 162 12.70 -13.60 -9.89
CA ASN A 162 11.27 -13.32 -9.71
C ASN A 162 10.73 -12.38 -10.80
N GLN A 163 11.57 -11.44 -11.23
CA GLN A 163 11.28 -10.57 -12.37
C GLN A 163 11.24 -11.36 -13.69
N LEU A 164 12.18 -12.27 -13.93
CA LEU A 164 12.20 -13.16 -15.09
C LEU A 164 10.94 -14.02 -15.17
N ARG A 165 10.55 -14.70 -14.08
CA ARG A 165 9.30 -15.48 -14.02
C ARG A 165 8.06 -14.62 -14.27
N THR A 166 8.04 -13.40 -13.76
CA THR A 166 6.93 -12.47 -13.96
C THR A 166 6.85 -11.98 -15.40
N ALA A 167 7.99 -11.64 -16.01
CA ALA A 167 8.09 -11.24 -17.42
C ALA A 167 7.66 -12.38 -18.35
N LEU A 168 8.13 -13.60 -18.09
CA LEU A 168 7.78 -14.78 -18.88
C LEU A 168 6.27 -15.07 -18.85
N ARG A 169 5.64 -15.04 -17.67
CA ARG A 169 4.18 -15.24 -17.54
C ARG A 169 3.40 -14.18 -18.33
N ARG A 170 3.84 -12.92 -18.28
CA ARG A 170 3.17 -11.81 -18.97
C ARG A 170 3.35 -11.88 -20.48
N GLU A 171 4.57 -12.15 -20.95
CA GLU A 171 4.85 -12.24 -22.38
C GLU A 171 4.07 -13.41 -23.00
N ARG A 172 3.96 -14.57 -22.30
CA ARG A 172 3.11 -15.69 -22.71
C ARG A 172 1.62 -15.32 -22.77
N GLY A 173 1.15 -14.49 -21.84
CA GLY A 173 -0.24 -14.01 -21.78
C GLY A 173 -0.52 -12.76 -22.61
N GLY A 174 0.43 -12.30 -23.43
CA GLY A 174 0.36 -11.04 -24.17
C GLY A 174 0.84 -11.19 -25.62
N LYS A 175 1.86 -10.43 -26.01
CA LYS A 175 2.40 -10.40 -27.39
C LYS A 175 3.04 -11.72 -27.83
N ALA A 176 3.38 -12.62 -26.89
CA ALA A 176 3.94 -13.96 -27.14
C ALA A 176 5.14 -13.98 -28.11
N ARG A 177 6.04 -13.00 -28.01
CA ARG A 177 7.20 -12.89 -28.91
C ARG A 177 8.19 -14.02 -28.63
N LYS A 178 8.26 -14.99 -29.55
CA LYS A 178 9.06 -16.23 -29.41
C LYS A 178 10.51 -15.98 -28.97
N THR A 179 11.20 -15.04 -29.60
CA THR A 179 12.59 -14.70 -29.29
C THR A 179 12.77 -14.19 -27.85
N LEU A 180 11.86 -13.32 -27.39
CA LEU A 180 11.92 -12.79 -26.03
C LEU A 180 11.57 -13.87 -25.00
N LEU A 181 10.61 -14.75 -25.30
CA LEU A 181 10.26 -15.90 -24.45
C LEU A 181 11.45 -16.85 -24.29
N GLN A 182 12.11 -17.21 -25.38
CA GLN A 182 13.30 -18.07 -25.36
C GLN A 182 14.43 -17.44 -24.55
N ARG A 183 14.65 -16.13 -24.72
CA ARG A 183 15.68 -15.39 -23.98
C ARG A 183 15.38 -15.32 -22.47
N LEU A 184 14.13 -15.02 -22.09
CA LEU A 184 13.68 -14.99 -20.70
C LEU A 184 13.81 -16.38 -20.03
N GLN A 185 13.46 -17.45 -20.74
CA GLN A 185 13.61 -18.82 -20.24
C GLN A 185 15.09 -19.19 -20.07
N SER A 186 15.92 -18.94 -21.09
CA SER A 186 17.36 -19.25 -21.03
C SER A 186 18.06 -18.52 -19.88
N GLU A 187 17.75 -17.23 -19.66
CA GLU A 187 18.33 -16.48 -18.53
C GLU A 187 17.79 -16.91 -17.16
N LEU A 188 16.58 -17.48 -17.11
CA LEU A 188 16.06 -18.09 -15.89
C LEU A 188 16.75 -19.41 -15.59
N ASP A 189 17.02 -20.23 -16.61
CA ASP A 189 17.67 -21.54 -16.46
C ASP A 189 19.17 -21.40 -16.09
N ARG A 190 19.81 -20.31 -16.50
CA ARG A 190 21.21 -20.00 -16.15
C ARG A 190 21.42 -19.60 -14.69
N ARG A 191 20.38 -19.20 -13.97
CA ARG A 191 20.48 -18.64 -12.61
C ARG A 191 19.92 -19.59 -11.57
#